data_AF-A0A5E4KWQ1-F1
#
_entry.id   AF-A0A5E4KWQ1-F1
#
_cell.length_a   1.000
_cell.length_b   1.000
_cell.length_c   1.000
_cell.angle_alpha   90.00
_cell.angle_beta   90.00
_cell.angle_gamma   90.00
#
_symmetry.space_group_name_H-M   'P 1'
#
loop_
_entity.id
_entity.type
_entity.pdbx_description
1 polymer ?
#
loop_
_entity_poly.entity_id
_entity_poly.type
_entity_poly.pdbx_seq_one_letter_code
_entity_poly.pdbx_strand_id
1 'polypeptide(L)' 'MTQQVPPVLPLAPVERIIRKAGAERVAEDAGVELAKVLEDYGLEVSREAMNLAKHAGRTTVKEEDIRLAVSRIKKFG' A
#
# COMPACT_ATOMS: atom_id res chain seq x y z
N MET A 1 -7.04 -15.40 -20.87
CA MET A 1 -7.90 -14.69 -19.90
C MET A 1 -7.03 -14.36 -18.70
N THR A 2 -6.52 -13.14 -18.62
CA THR A 2 -5.76 -12.68 -17.44
C THR A 2 -6.71 -12.69 -16.26
N GLN A 3 -6.58 -13.68 -15.37
CA GLN A 3 -7.29 -13.67 -14.11
C GLN A 3 -6.74 -12.48 -13.33
N GLN A 4 -7.50 -11.38 -13.27
CA GLN A 4 -7.22 -10.32 -12.31
C GLN A 4 -7.53 -10.90 -10.95
N VAL A 5 -6.48 -11.15 -10.16
CA VAL A 5 -6.63 -11.48 -8.75
C VAL A 5 -7.31 -10.26 -8.10
N PRO A 6 -8.43 -10.45 -7.38
CA PRO A 6 -9.10 -9.33 -6.73
C PRO A 6 -8.13 -8.65 -5.74
N PRO A 7 -8.12 -7.31 -5.68
CA PRO A 7 -7.25 -6.57 -4.76
C PRO A 7 -7.50 -6.99 -3.31
N VAL A 8 -6.42 -7.06 -2.52
CA VAL A 8 -6.46 -7.30 -1.07
C VAL A 8 -7.23 -6.19 -0.34
N LEU A 9 -7.13 -4.95 -0.82
CA LEU A 9 -7.82 -3.79 -0.28
C LEU A 9 -9.27 -3.76 -0.76
N PRO A 10 -10.24 -3.65 0.16
CA PRO A 10 -11.64 -3.49 -0.21
C PRO A 10 -11.85 -2.23 -1.04
N LEU A 11 -12.62 -2.34 -2.12
CA LEU A 11 -12.81 -1.28 -3.10
C LEU A 11 -13.46 0.00 -2.52
N ALA A 12 -14.49 -0.15 -1.69
CA ALA A 12 -15.23 0.99 -1.15
C ALA A 12 -14.37 1.95 -0.29
N PRO A 13 -13.49 1.49 0.63
CA PRO A 13 -12.46 2.33 1.25
C PRO A 13 -11.52 3.02 0.26
N VAL A 14 -11.09 2.34 -0.80
CA VAL A 14 -10.18 2.89 -1.80
C VAL A 14 -10.86 4.01 -2.61
N GLU A 15 -12.09 3.80 -3.08
CA GLU A 15 -12.88 4.85 -3.72
C GLU A 15 -13.10 6.06 -2.80
N ARG A 16 -13.22 5.84 -1.49
CA ARG A 16 -13.34 6.92 -0.50
C ARG A 16 -12.10 7.81 -0.46
N ILE A 17 -10.90 7.26 -0.72
CA ILE A 17 -9.67 8.04 -0.84
C ILE A 17 -9.77 8.97 -2.06
N ILE A 18 -10.21 8.44 -3.21
CA ILE A 18 -10.40 9.22 -4.45
C ILE A 18 -11.41 10.35 -4.22
N ARG A 19 -12.53 10.07 -3.56
CA ARG A 19 -13.54 11.09 -3.22
C ARG A 19 -13.00 12.13 -2.25
N LYS A 20 -12.23 11.73 -1.23
CA LYS A 20 -11.57 12.66 -0.30
C LYS A 20 -10.54 13.55 -0.99
N ALA A 21 -9.99 13.13 -2.12
CA ALA A 21 -9.12 13.95 -2.96
C ALA A 21 -9.89 14.97 -3.82
N GLY A 22 -11.24 14.99 -3.77
CA GLY A 22 -12.09 15.98 -4.43
C GLY A 22 -12.94 15.44 -5.58
N ALA A 23 -12.88 14.14 -5.88
CA ALA A 23 -13.69 13.55 -6.94
C ALA A 23 -15.16 13.38 -6.52
N GLU A 24 -16.09 13.97 -7.28
CA GLU A 24 -17.54 13.79 -7.04
C GLU A 24 -18.03 12.39 -7.44
N ARG A 25 -17.47 11.83 -8.51
CA ARG A 25 -17.79 10.49 -9.04
C ARG A 25 -16.51 9.69 -9.23
N VAL A 26 -16.61 8.38 -9.00
CA VAL A 26 -15.50 7.43 -9.15
C VAL A 26 -16.03 6.25 -9.94
N ALA A 27 -15.34 5.89 -11.02
CA ALA A 27 -15.61 4.66 -11.76
C ALA A 27 -15.01 3.46 -11.00
N GLU A 28 -15.67 2.31 -11.08
CA GLU A 28 -15.22 1.08 -10.40
C GLU A 28 -13.77 0.74 -10.77
N ASP A 29 -13.44 0.78 -12.08
CA ASP A 29 -12.09 0.52 -12.59
C ASP A 29 -11.03 1.47 -12.01
N ALA A 30 -11.38 2.73 -11.73
CA ALA A 30 -10.46 3.67 -11.10
C ALA A 30 -10.17 3.29 -9.64
N GLY A 31 -11.17 2.77 -8.92
CA GLY A 31 -10.98 2.22 -7.58
C GLY A 31 -10.11 0.96 -7.62
N VAL A 32 -10.32 0.08 -8.60
CA VAL A 32 -9.52 -1.14 -8.77
C VAL A 32 -8.06 -0.80 -9.06
N GLU A 33 -7.81 0.18 -9.92
CA GLU A 33 -6.45 0.59 -10.27
C GLU A 33 -5.72 1.24 -9.10
N LEU A 34 -6.40 2.13 -8.35
CA LEU A 34 -5.81 2.69 -7.14
C LEU A 34 -5.52 1.61 -6.09
N ALA A 35 -6.39 0.60 -5.96
CA ALA A 35 -6.18 -0.50 -5.01
C ALA A 35 -4.88 -1.25 -5.33
N LYS A 36 -4.63 -1.56 -6.61
CA LYS A 36 -3.38 -2.19 -7.07
C LYS A 36 -2.16 -1.35 -6.72
N VAL A 37 -2.17 -0.06 -7.05
CA VAL A 37 -1.05 0.86 -6.75
C VAL A 37 -0.76 0.92 -5.24
N LEU A 38 -1.81 1.03 -4.41
CA LEU A 38 -1.66 1.06 -2.95
C LEU A 38 -1.13 -0.26 -2.39
N GLU A 39 -1.54 -1.39 -2.95
CA GLU A 39 -1.06 -2.72 -2.56
C GLU A 39 0.39 -2.95 -2.94
N ASP A 40 0.78 -2.60 -4.16
CA ASP A 40 2.16 -2.74 -4.63
C ASP A 40 3.12 -1.93 -3.74
N TYR A 41 2.77 -0.67 -3.47
CA TYR A 41 3.53 0.17 -2.55
C TYR A 41 3.48 -0.36 -1.10
N GLY A 42 2.30 -0.80 -0.64
CA GLY A 42 2.14 -1.39 0.68
C GLY A 42 3.00 -2.64 0.89
N LEU A 43 3.14 -3.49 -0.14
CA LEU A 43 3.98 -4.67 -0.15
C LEU A 43 5.47 -4.31 -0.12
N GLU A 44 5.89 -3.31 -0.89
CA GLU A 44 7.26 -2.80 -0.88
C GLU A 44 7.64 -2.29 0.52
N VAL A 45 6.83 -1.41 1.09
CA VAL A 45 7.02 -0.88 2.45
C VAL A 45 7.05 -2.01 3.49
N SER A 46 6.14 -2.98 3.37
CA SER A 46 6.04 -4.10 4.31
C SER A 46 7.28 -5.01 4.26
N ARG A 47 7.83 -5.26 3.07
CA ARG A 47 9.06 -6.05 2.90
C ARG A 47 10.25 -5.36 3.55
N GLU A 48 10.41 -4.06 3.32
CA GLU A 48 11.51 -3.30 3.94
C GLU A 48 11.34 -3.19 5.46
N ALA A 49 10.13 -2.97 5.95
CA ALA A 49 9.84 -2.95 7.38
C ALA A 49 10.13 -4.31 8.04
N MET A 50 9.82 -5.41 7.35
CA MET A 50 10.18 -6.76 7.82
C MET A 50 11.70 -6.96 7.87
N ASN A 51 12.43 -6.46 6.88
CA ASN A 51 13.90 -6.50 6.91
C ASN A 51 14.42 -5.72 8.12
N LEU A 52 13.93 -4.50 8.36
CA LEU A 52 14.32 -3.68 9.50
C LEU A 52 14.06 -4.38 10.84
N ALA A 53 12.87 -4.96 11.02
CA ALA A 53 12.55 -5.72 12.23
C ALA A 53 13.49 -6.93 12.43
N LYS A 54 13.81 -7.66 11.35
CA LYS A 54 14.78 -8.79 11.40
C LYS A 54 16.18 -8.35 11.82
N HIS A 55 16.69 -7.23 11.29
CA HIS A 55 17.99 -6.70 11.69
C HIS A 55 18.02 -6.29 13.17
N ALA A 56 16.87 -5.92 13.74
CA ALA A 56 16.70 -5.66 15.16
C ALA A 56 16.41 -6.92 16.00
N GLY A 57 16.53 -8.13 15.43
CA GLY A 57 16.28 -9.40 16.12
C GLY A 57 14.79 -9.68 16.42
N ARG A 58 13.86 -8.98 15.76
CA ARG A 58 12.42 -9.09 15.97
C ARG A 58 11.74 -9.77 14.78
N THR A 59 10.68 -10.53 15.06
CA THR A 59 9.77 -11.10 14.03
C THR A 59 8.48 -10.29 13.89
N THR A 60 8.18 -9.42 14.85
CA THR A 60 7.05 -8.49 14.80
C THR A 60 7.49 -7.16 14.22
N VAL A 61 6.82 -6.74 13.14
CA VAL A 61 6.95 -5.39 12.55
C VAL A 61 6.26 -4.37 13.46
N LYS A 62 6.95 -3.29 13.79
CA LYS A 62 6.44 -2.19 14.61
C LYS A 62 6.25 -0.91 13.78
N GLU A 63 5.60 0.09 14.38
CA GLU A 63 5.38 1.39 13.75
C GLU A 63 6.68 2.09 13.34
N GLU A 64 7.76 1.95 14.12
CA GLU A 64 9.06 2.53 13.77
C GLU A 64 9.67 1.91 12.50
N ASP A 65 9.44 0.61 12.28
CA ASP A 65 9.95 -0.09 11.10
C ASP A 65 9.23 0.40 9.83
N ILE A 66 7.90 0.60 9.90
CA ILE A 66 7.11 1.15 8.78
C ILE A 66 7.55 2.59 8.46
N ARG A 67 7.68 3.44 9.48
CA ARG A 67 8.12 4.84 9.28
C ARG A 67 9.50 4.91 8.65
N LEU A 68 10.43 4.08 9.11
CA LEU A 68 11.79 4.04 8.56
C LEU A 68 11.81 3.46 7.15
N ALA A 69 11.04 2.41 6.87
CA ALA A 69 10.90 1.83 5.52
C ALA A 69 10.43 2.88 4.50
N VAL A 70 9.36 3.62 4.81
CA VAL A 70 8.86 4.71 3.96
C VAL A 70 9.92 5.79 3.74
N SER A 71 10.65 6.18 4.80
CA SER A 71 11.73 7.16 4.70
C SER A 71 12.89 6.69 3.80
N ARG A 72 13.18 5.38 3.80
CA ARG A 72 14.18 4.78 2.92
C ARG A 72 13.71 4.75 1.47
N ILE A 73 12.49 4.29 1.20
CA ILE A 73 11.95 4.19 -0.16
C ILE A 73 11.83 5.57 -0.82
N LYS A 74 11.28 6.56 -0.12
CA LYS A 74 11.12 7.94 -0.64
C LYS A 74 12.42 8.64 -1.02
N LYS A 75 13.57 8.21 -0.50
CA LYS A 75 14.87 8.82 -0.81
C LYS A 75 15.42 8.41 -2.17
N PHE A 76 14.84 7.40 -2.82
CA PHE A 76 15.33 6.84 -4.07
C PHE A 76 14.31 6.86 -5.21
N GLY A 77 13.12 7.44 -4.98
CA GLY A 77 12.10 7.69 -6.00
C GLY A 77 12.16 9.11 -6.56
#